data_AF-A0AA96EG40-F1
#
_entry.id   AF-A0AA96EG40-F1
#
_cell.length_a   1.000
_cell.length_b   1.000
_cell.length_c   1.000
_cell.angle_alpha   90.00
_cell.angle_beta   90.00
_cell.angle_gamma   90.00
#
_symmetry.space_group_name_H-M   'P 1'
#
loop_
_entity.id
_entity.type
_entity.pdbx_description
1 polymer ?
#
loop_
_entity_poly.entity_id
_entity_poly.type
_entity_poly.pdbx_seq_one_letter_code
_entity_poly.pdbx_strand_id
1 'polypeptide(L)' 'MTGHSVRVVADAIARHLAERPHGADSPEGIQQWWLRPAGVEVPMELVLEALRLLEGEEVVECRRLGGREIWRRRAAR' A
#
# COMPACT_ATOMS: atom_id res chain seq x y z
N MET A 1 -8.29 8.87 19.71
CA MET A 1 -7.20 9.06 18.74
C MET A 1 -6.70 7.70 18.28
N THR A 2 -7.31 7.10 17.26
CA THR A 2 -6.76 5.90 16.63
C THR A 2 -5.68 6.33 15.65
N GLY A 3 -4.51 6.70 16.18
CA GLY A 3 -3.33 6.98 15.37
C GLY A 3 -2.93 5.68 14.67
N HIS A 4 -3.09 5.61 13.36
CA HIS A 4 -2.57 4.49 12.58
C HIS A 4 -1.05 4.67 12.54
N SER A 5 -0.28 3.66 12.91
CA SER A 5 1.17 3.69 12.71
C SER A 5 1.51 3.26 11.28
N VAL A 6 2.67 3.68 10.78
CA VAL A 6 3.19 3.25 9.46
C VAL A 6 3.18 1.73 9.32
N ARG A 7 3.59 1.01 10.37
CA ARG A 7 3.61 -0.46 10.37
C ARG A 7 2.21 -1.07 10.23
N VAL A 8 1.20 -0.54 10.93
CA VAL A 8 -0.18 -1.04 10.82
C VAL A 8 -0.72 -0.86 9.40
N VAL A 9 -0.41 0.26 8.75
CA VAL A 9 -0.79 0.51 7.35
C VAL A 9 -0.05 -0.42 6.40
N ALA A 10 1.25 -0.64 6.61
CA ALA A 10 2.06 -1.56 5.81
C ALA A 10 1.52 -2.99 5.88
N ASP A 11 1.22 -3.49 7.08
CA ASP A 11 0.68 -4.83 7.28
C ASP A 11 -0.68 -5.01 6.59
N ALA A 12 -1.51 -3.96 6.58
CA ALA A 12 -2.79 -3.96 5.87
C ALA A 12 -2.61 -4.03 4.35
N ILE A 13 -1.68 -3.26 3.77
CA ILE A 13 -1.37 -3.30 2.33
C ILE A 13 -0.80 -4.68 1.95
N ALA A 14 0.15 -5.19 2.73
CA ALA A 14 0.77 -6.50 2.48
C ALA A 14 -0.27 -7.63 2.54
N ARG A 15 -1.17 -7.60 3.53
CA ARG A 15 -2.29 -8.55 3.62
C ARG A 15 -3.23 -8.48 2.42
N HIS A 16 -3.58 -7.28 1.97
CA HIS A 16 -4.42 -7.10 0.78
C HIS A 16 -3.78 -7.75 -0.45
N LEU A 17 -2.47 -7.55 -0.65
CA LEU A 17 -1.71 -8.14 -1.76
C LEU A 17 -1.46 -9.65 -1.60
N ALA A 18 -1.44 -10.17 -0.37
CA ALA A 18 -1.40 -11.61 -0.13
C ALA A 18 -2.70 -12.29 -0.59
N GLU A 19 -3.85 -11.67 -0.31
CA GLU A 19 -5.17 -12.13 -0.78
C GLU A 19 -5.37 -11.92 -2.29
N ARG A 20 -4.77 -10.85 -2.85
CA ARG A 20 -4.88 -10.47 -4.26
C ARG A 20 -3.49 -10.26 -4.87
N PRO A 21 -2.78 -11.33 -5.26
CA PRO A 21 -1.39 -11.25 -5.72
C PRO A 21 -1.16 -10.40 -6.98
N HIS A 22 -2.21 -10.24 -7.80
CA HIS A 22 -2.18 -9.41 -9.01
C HIS A 22 -2.69 -7.98 -8.78
N GLY A 23 -3.00 -7.61 -7.53
CA GLY A 23 -3.41 -6.26 -7.17
C GLY A 23 -2.30 -5.24 -7.47
N ALA A 24 -2.69 -4.16 -8.13
CA ALA A 24 -1.83 -3.03 -8.43
C ALA A 24 -2.68 -1.77 -8.45
N ASP A 25 -2.23 -0.70 -7.79
CA ASP A 25 -2.98 0.56 -7.76
C ASP A 25 -2.07 1.75 -7.43
N SER A 26 -2.61 2.97 -7.57
CA SER A 26 -1.94 4.19 -7.13
C SER A 26 -2.06 4.38 -5.61
N PRO A 27 -1.24 5.24 -4.97
CA PRO A 27 -1.38 5.55 -3.54
C PRO A 27 -2.81 5.97 -3.16
N GLU A 28 -3.48 6.76 -4.02
CA GLU A 28 -4.87 7.18 -3.84
C GLU A 28 -5.84 5.99 -3.88
N GLY A 29 -5.66 5.08 -4.84
CA GLY A 29 -6.49 3.87 -4.94
C GLY A 29 -6.29 2.94 -3.74
N ILE A 30 -5.05 2.78 -3.27
CA ILE A 30 -4.72 2.00 -2.07
C ILE A 30 -5.40 2.60 -0.83
N GLN A 31 -5.30 3.92 -0.65
CA GLN A 31 -5.95 4.64 0.44
C GLN A 31 -7.48 4.47 0.43
N GLN A 32 -8.09 4.56 -0.75
CA GLN A 32 -9.55 4.53 -0.89
C GLN A 32 -10.14 3.12 -0.81
N TRP A 33 -9.48 2.13 -1.41
CA TRP A 33 -10.09 0.83 -1.68
C TRP A 33 -9.45 -0.32 -0.92
N TRP A 34 -8.14 -0.25 -0.61
CA TRP A 34 -7.45 -1.37 0.05
C TRP A 34 -7.49 -1.23 1.56
N LEU A 35 -7.41 0.02 2.04
CA LEU A 35 -7.29 0.35 3.46
C LEU A 35 -8.62 0.65 4.16
N ARG A 36 -9.77 0.59 3.45
CA ARG A 36 -11.09 0.87 4.03
C ARG A 36 -11.97 -0.38 4.22
N PRO A 37 -11.93 -1.03 5.39
CA PRO A 37 -13.04 -1.88 5.85
C PRO A 37 -13.92 -1.22 6.92
N ALA A 38 -13.47 -0.15 7.61
CA ALA A 38 -14.09 0.32 8.87
C ALA A 38 -14.36 1.84 8.98
N GLY A 39 -14.38 2.57 7.87
CA GLY A 39 -14.82 3.98 7.85
C GLY A 39 -13.84 5.02 8.41
N VAL A 40 -12.61 4.64 8.77
CA VAL A 40 -11.53 5.58 9.11
C VAL A 40 -10.61 5.75 7.92
N GLU A 41 -10.40 7.02 7.53
CA GLU A 41 -9.48 7.37 6.45
C GLU A 41 -8.04 7.44 6.97
N VAL A 42 -7.14 6.67 6.33
CA VAL A 42 -5.71 6.72 6.62
C VAL A 42 -5.11 7.95 5.92
N PRO A 43 -4.38 8.83 6.61
CA PRO A 43 -3.66 9.95 5.98
C PRO A 43 -2.74 9.48 4.84
N MET A 44 -2.69 10.24 3.74
CA MET A 44 -1.88 9.89 2.57
C MET A 44 -0.39 9.77 2.92
N GLU A 45 0.13 10.60 3.82
CA GLU A 45 1.52 10.51 4.25
C GLU A 45 1.87 9.12 4.82
N LEU A 46 0.97 8.54 5.63
CA LEU A 46 1.16 7.22 6.20
C LEU A 46 1.09 6.10 5.15
N VAL A 47 0.24 6.27 4.12
CA VAL A 47 0.18 5.33 2.99
C VAL A 47 1.51 5.33 2.24
N LEU A 48 2.04 6.51 1.92
CA LEU A 48 3.31 6.66 1.21
C LEU A 48 4.49 6.15 2.05
N GLU A 49 4.52 6.43 3.36
CA GLU A 49 5.53 5.89 4.27
C GLU A 49 5.47 4.37 4.37
N ALA A 50 4.27 3.79 4.45
CA ALA A 50 4.09 2.34 4.49
C ALA A 50 4.52 1.67 3.19
N LEU A 51 4.21 2.26 2.03
CA LEU A 51 4.64 1.75 0.73
C LEU A 51 6.17 1.77 0.59
N ARG A 52 6.82 2.86 1.02
CA ARG A 52 8.29 2.96 1.06
C ARG A 52 8.91 1.93 2.00
N LEU A 53 8.31 1.70 3.17
CA LEU A 53 8.75 0.68 4.10
C LEU A 53 8.70 -0.72 3.45
N LEU A 54 7.56 -1.08 2.85
CA LEU A 54 7.39 -2.37 2.17
C LEU A 54 8.30 -2.53 0.95
N GLU A 55 8.63 -1.44 0.25
CA GLU A 55 9.59 -1.47 -0.86
C GLU A 55 11.00 -1.77 -0.37
N GLY A 56 11.42 -1.13 0.73
CA GLY A 56 12.68 -1.42 1.40
C GLY A 56 12.77 -2.86 1.95
N GLU A 57 11.63 -3.44 2.31
CA GLU A 57 11.49 -4.86 2.71
C GLU A 57 11.32 -5.81 1.51
N GLU A 58 11.42 -5.32 0.27
CA GLU A 58 11.24 -6.09 -0.98
C GLU A 58 9.86 -6.78 -1.12
N VAL A 59 8.84 -6.36 -0.38
CA VAL A 59 7.48 -6.91 -0.45
C VAL A 59 6.72 -6.35 -1.66
N VAL A 60 6.92 -5.06 -1.95
CA VAL A 60 6.29 -4.36 -3.07
C VAL A 60 7.33 -3.75 -4.00
N GLU A 61 6.86 -3.29 -5.15
CA GLU A 61 7.63 -2.49 -6.09
C GLU A 61 6.75 -1.36 -6.65
N CYS A 62 7.36 -0.20 -6.89
CA CYS A 62 6.73 0.91 -7.60
C CYS A 62 7.11 0.88 -9.09
N ARG A 63 6.11 1.02 -9.97
CA ARG A 63 6.33 1.31 -11.38
C ARG A 63 5.73 2.66 -11.74
N ARG A 64 6.48 3.46 -12.50
CA ARG A 64 5.94 4.68 -13.12
C ARG A 64 5.28 4.33 -14.45
N LEU A 65 3.98 4.57 -14.56
CA LEU A 65 3.20 4.40 -15.78
C LEU A 65 2.46 5.71 -16.10
N GLY A 66 2.74 6.31 -17.26
CA GLY A 66 2.06 7.55 -17.68
C GLY A 66 2.18 8.71 -16.67
N GLY A 67 3.31 8.80 -15.96
CA GLY A 67 3.55 9.82 -14.92
C GLY A 67 2.99 9.49 -13.54
N ARG A 68 2.25 8.38 -13.39
CA ARG A 68 1.70 7.93 -12.11
C ARG A 68 2.52 6.80 -11.52
N GLU A 69 2.56 6.74 -10.20
CA GLU A 69 3.14 5.63 -9.45
C GLU A 69 2.09 4.54 -9.24
N ILE A 70 2.42 3.33 -9.66
CA ILE A 70 1.60 2.15 -9.49
C ILE A 70 2.37 1.15 -8.63
N TRP A 71 1.80 0.81 -7.49
CA TRP A 71 2.38 -0.05 -6.48
C TRP A 71 1.74 -1.43 -6.58
N ARG A 72 2.58 -2.47 -6.58
CA ARG A 72 2.10 -3.85 -6.62
C ARG A 72 3.03 -4.77 -5.84
N ARG A 73 2.57 -6.00 -5.61
CA ARG A 73 3.42 -7.06 -5.06
C ARG A 73 4.65 -7.27 -5.94
N ARG A 74 5.82 -7.37 -5.31
CA ARG A 74 7.05 -7.76 -6.00
C ARG A 74 6.97 -9.23 -6.38
N ALA A 75 7.29 -9.56 -7.63
CA ALA A 75 7.40 -10.95 -8.05
C ALA A 75 8.60 -11.60 -7.33
N ALA A 76 8.42 -12.81 -6.78
CA ALA A 76 9.55 -13.61 -6.36
C ALA A 76 10.47 -13.84 -7.57
N ARG A 77 11.77 -13.60 -7.39
CA ARG A 77 12.78 -13.86 -8.42
C ARG A 77 12.89 -15.34 -8.74
#